data_AF-K2F341-F1
#
_entry.id   AF-K2F341-F1
#
_cell.length_a   1.000
_cell.length_b   1.000
_cell.length_c   1.000
_cell.angle_alpha   90.00
_cell.angle_beta   90.00
_cell.angle_gamma   90.00
#
_symmetry.space_group_name_H-M   'P 1'
#
loop_
_entity.id
_entity.type
_entity.pdbx_description
1 polymer ?
#
loop_
_entity_poly.entity_id
_entity_poly.type
_entity_poly.pdbx_seq_one_letter_code
_entity_poly.pdbx_strand_id
1 'polypeptide(L)'
;MGTVLIWAMKNGRLSNSFNAIIFAGAVMLVFNPMLLRWDIGFQLSFLATLGIVLLSPLAEKIALKKHNPLGISEIIFLSICAQIFVLPIIMHNFQTVSLVSLLANVLILPVIPISMLLSFLAAVFGSFLAPAFNVFAWLAYLPLYYEIETIKYLSEFSWASKTVTSFGISAVVSYYIILWTFIFFIRKKFLFRY
;
A
#
# COMPACT_ATOMS: atom_id res chain seq x y z
N MET A 1 7.34 -5.06 -9.17
CA MET A 1 7.70 -5.51 -7.80
C MET A 1 6.86 -6.70 -7.33
N GLY A 2 5.53 -6.69 -7.51
CA GLY A 2 4.63 -7.77 -7.08
C GLY A 2 4.94 -9.16 -7.65
N THR A 3 5.29 -9.27 -8.93
CA THR A 3 5.66 -10.57 -9.56
C THR A 3 6.90 -11.21 -8.96
N VAL A 4 7.91 -10.41 -8.61
CA VAL A 4 9.14 -10.86 -7.94
C VAL A 4 8.84 -11.32 -6.50
N LEU A 5 7.92 -10.63 -5.80
CA LEU A 5 7.45 -11.02 -4.47
C LEU A 5 6.71 -12.37 -4.51
N ILE A 6 5.77 -12.56 -5.45
CA ILE A 6 5.02 -13.81 -5.62
C ILE A 6 5.97 -14.97 -5.95
N TRP A 7 6.97 -14.72 -6.80
CA TRP A 7 8.00 -15.70 -7.12
C TRP A 7 8.89 -16.05 -5.91
N ALA A 8 9.25 -15.06 -5.08
CA ALA A 8 10.00 -15.28 -3.86
C ALA A 8 9.21 -16.08 -2.80
N MET A 9 7.89 -15.82 -2.67
CA MET A 9 6.99 -16.58 -1.79
C MET A 9 6.89 -18.05 -2.21
N LYS A 10 6.80 -18.32 -3.52
CA LYS A 10 6.76 -19.69 -4.06
C LYS A 10 8.02 -20.52 -3.72
N ASN A 11 9.17 -19.87 -3.56
CA ASN A 11 10.44 -20.53 -3.24
C ASN A 11 10.69 -20.75 -1.74
N GLY A 12 9.72 -20.50 -0.85
CA GLY A 12 9.80 -20.83 0.58
C GLY A 12 10.84 -20.03 1.38
N ARG A 13 11.48 -19.02 0.77
CA ARG A 13 12.50 -18.17 1.39
C ARG A 13 11.89 -16.86 1.89
N LEU A 14 10.94 -16.95 2.82
CA LEU A 14 10.33 -15.77 3.48
C LEU A 14 11.37 -14.87 4.17
N SER A 15 12.56 -15.39 4.52
CA SER A 15 13.67 -14.58 5.04
C SER A 15 14.29 -13.62 4.01
N ASN A 16 13.99 -13.77 2.73
CA ASN A 16 14.63 -13.00 1.65
C ASN A 16 13.72 -11.93 1.01
N SER A 17 12.48 -11.73 1.50
CA SER A 17 11.56 -10.72 0.96
C SER A 17 12.15 -9.30 0.99
N PHE A 18 12.92 -8.96 2.03
CA PHE A 18 13.65 -7.70 2.13
C PHE A 18 14.69 -7.55 1.02
N ASN A 19 15.52 -8.57 0.82
CA ASN A 19 16.54 -8.59 -0.24
C ASN A 19 15.91 -8.60 -1.64
N ALA A 20 14.76 -9.26 -1.81
CA ALA A 20 14.02 -9.28 -3.07
C ALA A 20 13.49 -7.89 -3.45
N ILE A 21 12.99 -7.12 -2.47
CA ILE A 21 12.54 -5.74 -2.70
C ILE A 21 13.74 -4.85 -3.05
N ILE A 22 14.83 -4.93 -2.30
CA ILE A 22 16.06 -4.18 -2.60
C ILE A 22 16.59 -4.53 -3.99
N PHE A 23 16.64 -5.82 -4.32
CA PHE A 23 17.07 -6.28 -5.64
C PHE A 23 16.14 -5.77 -6.75
N ALA A 24 14.82 -5.85 -6.56
CA ALA A 24 13.86 -5.32 -7.53
C ALA A 24 14.03 -3.81 -7.72
N GLY A 25 14.23 -3.06 -6.64
CA GLY A 25 14.53 -1.63 -6.68
C GLY A 25 15.83 -1.33 -7.41
N ALA A 26 16.90 -2.08 -7.12
CA ALA A 26 18.19 -1.94 -7.77
C ALA A 26 18.10 -2.21 -9.28
N VAL A 27 17.42 -3.28 -9.69
CA VAL A 27 17.20 -3.60 -11.10
C VAL A 27 16.44 -2.47 -11.79
N MET A 28 15.36 -1.96 -11.19
CA MET A 28 14.59 -0.84 -11.75
C MET A 28 15.45 0.43 -11.91
N LEU A 29 16.32 0.73 -10.93
CA LEU A 29 17.24 1.87 -11.00
C LEU A 29 18.34 1.71 -12.03
N VAL A 30 18.80 0.48 -12.31
CA VAL A 30 19.75 0.20 -13.39
C VAL A 30 19.12 0.48 -14.75
N PHE A 31 17.85 0.13 -14.96
CA PHE A 31 17.16 0.43 -16.21
C PHE A 31 16.81 1.92 -16.36
N ASN A 32 16.42 2.57 -15.27
CA ASN A 32 16.12 4.00 -15.30
C ASN A 32 16.48 4.68 -13.97
N PRO A 33 17.66 5.33 -13.89
CA PRO A 33 18.12 5.99 -12.67
C PRO A 33 17.31 7.26 -12.34
N MET A 34 16.58 7.83 -13.30
CA MET A 34 15.71 8.98 -13.05
C MET A 34 14.47 8.63 -12.23
N LEU A 35 14.11 7.33 -12.12
CA LEU A 35 12.99 6.89 -11.27
C LEU A 35 13.14 7.34 -9.82
N LEU A 36 14.37 7.36 -9.28
CA LEU A 36 14.58 7.74 -7.89
C LEU A 36 14.24 9.21 -7.62
N ARG A 37 14.41 10.09 -8.61
CA ARG A 37 14.30 11.54 -8.44
C ARG A 37 13.00 12.12 -8.99
N TRP A 38 12.48 11.56 -10.08
CA TRP A 38 11.36 12.14 -10.82
C TRP A 38 10.07 11.32 -10.70
N ASP A 39 10.15 10.08 -10.25
CA ASP A 39 8.99 9.20 -10.11
C ASP A 39 8.58 9.06 -8.63
N ILE A 40 7.66 9.92 -8.22
CA ILE A 40 7.06 9.86 -6.88
C ILE A 40 6.29 8.55 -6.71
N GLY A 41 5.67 8.01 -7.77
CA GLY A 41 4.95 6.74 -7.71
C GLY A 41 5.84 5.56 -7.35
N PHE A 42 7.05 5.50 -7.93
CA PHE A 42 8.08 4.53 -7.56
C PHE A 42 8.48 4.65 -6.09
N GLN A 43 8.74 5.88 -5.62
CA GLN A 43 9.12 6.13 -4.22
C GLN A 43 8.03 5.65 -3.25
N LEU A 44 6.77 6.04 -3.50
CA LEU A 44 5.63 5.66 -2.66
C LEU A 44 5.44 4.13 -2.64
N SER A 45 5.48 3.47 -3.81
CA SER A 45 5.28 2.02 -3.90
C SER A 45 6.41 1.22 -3.25
N PHE A 46 7.66 1.63 -3.46
CA PHE A 46 8.83 1.00 -2.86
C PHE A 46 8.85 1.16 -1.34
N LEU A 47 8.53 2.35 -0.83
CA LEU A 47 8.48 2.61 0.61
C LEU A 47 7.29 1.92 1.28
N ALA A 48 6.13 1.86 0.62
CA ALA A 48 4.97 1.12 1.12
C ALA A 48 5.31 -0.37 1.29
N THR A 49 5.90 -0.98 0.26
CA THR A 49 6.28 -2.41 0.29
C THR A 49 7.40 -2.69 1.29
N LEU A 50 8.40 -1.83 1.40
CA LEU A 50 9.41 -1.92 2.47
C LEU A 50 8.80 -1.83 3.86
N GLY A 51 7.90 -0.87 4.09
CA GLY A 51 7.23 -0.70 5.37
C GLY A 51 6.41 -1.91 5.77
N ILE A 52 5.67 -2.49 4.82
CA ILE A 52 4.94 -3.74 5.01
C ILE A 52 5.90 -4.88 5.37
N VAL A 53 6.97 -5.12 4.61
CA VAL A 53 7.88 -6.26 4.88
C VAL A 53 8.65 -6.11 6.19
N LEU A 54 8.99 -4.88 6.60
CA LEU A 54 9.69 -4.63 7.86
C LEU A 54 8.79 -4.78 9.08
N LEU A 55 7.52 -4.38 8.96
CA LEU A 55 6.56 -4.34 10.07
C LEU A 55 5.59 -5.54 10.10
N SER A 56 5.45 -6.30 9.01
CA SER A 56 4.59 -7.49 8.94
C SER A 56 4.87 -8.54 10.03
N PRO A 57 6.13 -8.91 10.39
CA PRO A 57 6.35 -9.88 11.47
C PRO A 57 5.91 -9.33 12.84
N LEU A 58 5.83 -8.00 12.99
CA LEU A 58 5.27 -7.38 14.18
C LEU A 58 3.74 -7.45 14.18
N ALA A 59 3.13 -7.18 13.03
CA ALA A 59 1.69 -7.28 12.83
C ALA A 59 1.22 -8.71 13.12
N GLU A 60 1.94 -9.73 12.65
CA GLU A 60 1.63 -11.14 12.94
C GLU A 60 1.66 -11.43 14.44
N LYS A 61 2.69 -10.98 15.17
CA LYS A 61 2.81 -11.23 16.62
C LYS A 61 1.75 -10.51 17.46
N ILE A 62 1.30 -9.34 17.03
CA ILE A 62 0.33 -8.50 17.76
C ILE A 62 -1.11 -8.87 17.40
N ALA A 63 -1.39 -9.16 16.12
CA ALA A 63 -2.73 -9.32 15.57
C ALA A 63 -3.19 -10.79 15.44
N LEU A 64 -2.30 -11.74 15.09
CA LEU A 64 -2.72 -13.14 14.84
C LEU A 64 -3.08 -13.93 16.10
N LYS A 65 -2.91 -13.36 17.30
CA LYS A 65 -3.39 -14.01 18.53
C LYS A 65 -4.92 -14.00 18.66
N LYS A 66 -5.64 -13.24 17.82
CA LYS A 66 -7.10 -13.16 17.85
C LYS A 66 -7.66 -13.54 16.49
N HIS A 67 -8.24 -14.73 16.42
CA HIS A 67 -8.95 -15.29 15.26
C HIS A 67 -9.94 -14.24 14.71
N ASN A 68 -9.65 -13.65 13.55
CA ASN A 68 -10.54 -12.68 12.92
C ASN A 68 -10.91 -13.18 11.51
N PRO A 69 -12.13 -13.72 11.31
CA PRO A 69 -12.51 -14.44 10.09
C PRO A 69 -12.60 -13.56 8.83
N LEU A 70 -12.58 -12.24 8.98
CA LEU A 70 -12.78 -11.28 7.88
C LEU A 70 -11.50 -10.59 7.40
N GLY A 71 -10.32 -10.88 7.98
CA GLY A 71 -9.05 -10.27 7.56
C GLY A 71 -8.94 -8.74 7.75
N ILE A 72 -9.95 -8.09 8.33
CA ILE A 72 -10.03 -6.63 8.48
C ILE A 72 -8.85 -6.09 9.31
N SER A 73 -8.47 -6.80 10.37
CA SER A 73 -7.31 -6.42 11.19
C SER A 73 -6.02 -6.41 10.37
N GLU A 74 -5.85 -7.38 9.48
CA GLU A 74 -4.68 -7.45 8.59
C GLU A 74 -4.65 -6.24 7.64
N ILE A 75 -5.78 -5.90 7.02
CA ILE A 75 -5.91 -4.73 6.14
C ILE A 75 -5.56 -3.43 6.88
N ILE A 76 -6.07 -3.25 8.11
CA ILE A 76 -5.77 -2.09 8.95
C ILE A 76 -4.26 -2.03 9.24
N PHE A 77 -3.68 -3.13 9.71
CA PHE A 77 -2.26 -3.15 10.08
C PHE A 77 -1.36 -2.93 8.86
N LEU A 78 -1.62 -3.60 7.74
CA LEU A 78 -0.86 -3.41 6.49
C LEU A 78 -0.97 -1.96 6.00
N SER A 79 -2.16 -1.38 6.05
CA SER A 79 -2.38 0.03 5.69
C SER A 79 -1.61 0.97 6.60
N ILE A 80 -1.62 0.76 7.92
CA ILE A 80 -0.82 1.55 8.88
C ILE A 80 0.68 1.42 8.58
N CYS A 81 1.16 0.20 8.34
CA CYS A 81 2.58 -0.05 8.06
C CYS A 81 3.04 0.68 6.79
N ALA A 82 2.25 0.61 5.73
CA ALA A 82 2.51 1.35 4.51
C ALA A 82 2.44 2.86 4.75
N GLN A 83 1.39 3.33 5.42
CA GLN A 83 1.15 4.76 5.63
C GLN A 83 2.31 5.40 6.41
N ILE A 84 2.81 4.77 7.47
CA ILE A 84 3.95 5.28 8.27
C ILE A 84 5.19 5.55 7.40
N PHE A 85 5.49 4.66 6.46
CA PHE A 85 6.66 4.80 5.60
C PHE A 85 6.48 5.83 4.48
N VAL A 86 5.24 6.00 4.02
CA VAL A 86 4.90 6.79 2.84
C VAL A 86 4.51 8.22 3.23
N LEU A 87 4.03 8.43 4.46
CA LEU A 87 3.59 9.72 5.02
C LEU A 87 4.55 10.87 4.74
N PRO A 88 5.87 10.75 4.97
CA PRO A 88 6.79 11.88 4.81
C PRO A 88 6.93 12.32 3.35
N ILE A 89 6.95 11.37 2.40
CA ILE A 89 6.99 11.68 0.97
C ILE A 89 5.69 12.35 0.56
N ILE A 90 4.55 11.88 1.08
CA ILE A 90 3.24 12.49 0.79
C ILE A 90 3.20 13.93 1.32
N MET A 91 3.60 14.16 2.57
CA MET A 91 3.65 15.49 3.17
C MET A 91 4.59 16.43 2.41
N HIS A 92 5.73 15.92 1.94
CA HIS A 92 6.71 16.74 1.22
C HIS A 92 6.23 17.13 -0.19
N ASN A 93 5.67 16.19 -0.94
CA ASN A 93 5.29 16.42 -2.34
C ASN A 93 3.87 16.97 -2.50
N PHE A 94 2.91 16.45 -1.74
CA PHE A 94 1.49 16.78 -1.89
C PHE A 94 0.99 17.72 -0.80
N GLN A 95 1.78 18.01 0.24
CA GLN A 95 1.46 18.95 1.33
C GLN A 95 0.10 18.70 1.98
N THR A 96 -0.40 17.47 1.89
CA THR A 96 -1.74 17.08 2.33
C THR A 96 -1.65 15.74 3.05
N VAL A 97 -2.42 15.61 4.12
CA VAL A 97 -2.55 14.35 4.85
C VAL A 97 -4.01 13.99 4.91
N SER A 98 -4.37 12.89 4.26
CA SER A 98 -5.70 12.32 4.35
C SER A 98 -5.79 11.38 5.54
N LEU A 99 -6.49 11.79 6.59
CA LEU A 99 -6.79 10.91 7.74
C LEU A 99 -7.79 9.82 7.37
N VAL A 100 -8.62 10.08 6.37
CA VAL A 100 -9.68 9.19 5.95
C VAL A 100 -9.15 8.08 5.03
N SER A 101 -7.92 8.22 4.52
CA SER A 101 -7.23 7.20 3.74
C SER A 101 -7.22 5.82 4.41
N LEU A 102 -7.03 5.76 5.74
CA LEU A 102 -7.05 4.49 6.45
C LEU A 102 -8.44 3.84 6.40
N LEU A 103 -9.48 4.60 6.71
CA LEU A 103 -10.85 4.10 6.73
C LEU A 103 -11.33 3.73 5.32
N ALA A 104 -10.99 4.55 4.33
CA ALA A 104 -11.24 4.30 2.93
C ALA A 104 -10.57 2.99 2.49
N ASN A 105 -9.29 2.78 2.82
CA ASN A 105 -8.58 1.54 2.49
C ASN A 105 -9.26 0.31 3.09
N VAL A 106 -9.76 0.37 4.32
CA VAL A 106 -10.45 -0.76 4.95
C VAL A 106 -11.75 -1.13 4.23
N LEU A 107 -12.52 -0.13 3.79
CA LEU A 107 -13.80 -0.34 3.12
C LEU A 107 -13.63 -0.72 1.64
N ILE A 108 -12.64 -0.13 0.98
CA ILE A 108 -12.47 -0.22 -0.48
C ILE A 108 -11.55 -1.38 -0.87
N LEU A 109 -10.44 -1.63 -0.16
CA LEU A 109 -9.46 -2.67 -0.55
C LEU A 109 -10.06 -4.07 -0.76
N PRO A 110 -11.05 -4.56 0.01
CA PRO A 110 -11.70 -5.84 -0.26
C PRO A 110 -12.46 -5.89 -1.59
N VAL A 111 -12.95 -4.73 -2.06
CA VAL A 111 -13.79 -4.58 -3.26
C VAL A 111 -12.95 -4.35 -4.52
N ILE A 112 -11.77 -3.72 -4.39
CA ILE A 112 -10.87 -3.44 -5.52
C ILE A 112 -10.56 -4.67 -6.40
N PRO A 113 -10.23 -5.87 -5.86
CA PRO A 113 -9.95 -7.02 -6.72
C PRO A 113 -11.14 -7.41 -7.59
N ILE A 114 -12.37 -7.22 -7.08
CA ILE A 114 -13.61 -7.53 -7.81
C ILE A 114 -13.80 -6.49 -8.93
N SER A 115 -13.66 -5.20 -8.63
CA SER A 115 -13.79 -4.14 -9.66
C SER A 115 -12.72 -4.27 -10.74
N MET A 116 -11.47 -4.58 -10.36
CA MET A 116 -10.38 -4.85 -11.30
C MET A 116 -10.66 -6.05 -12.20
N LEU A 117 -11.12 -7.17 -11.63
CA LEU A 117 -11.42 -8.38 -12.40
C LEU A 117 -12.56 -8.13 -13.39
N LEU A 118 -13.68 -7.54 -12.94
CA LEU A 118 -14.82 -7.27 -13.81
C LEU A 118 -14.48 -6.26 -14.91
N SER A 119 -13.71 -5.22 -14.59
CA SER A 119 -13.26 -4.23 -15.58
C SER A 119 -12.30 -4.86 -16.60
N PHE A 120 -11.41 -5.75 -16.16
CA PHE A 120 -10.54 -6.50 -17.05
C PHE A 120 -11.33 -7.43 -17.98
N LEU A 121 -12.30 -8.18 -17.46
CA LEU A 121 -13.18 -9.03 -18.29
C LEU A 121 -13.98 -8.18 -19.28
N ALA A 122 -14.51 -7.02 -18.87
CA ALA A 122 -15.20 -6.10 -19.76
C ALA A 122 -14.30 -5.64 -20.91
N ALA A 123 -13.05 -5.27 -20.63
CA ALA A 123 -12.09 -4.84 -21.65
C ALA A 123 -11.71 -5.98 -22.61
N VAL A 124 -11.41 -7.16 -22.08
CA VAL A 124 -11.02 -8.33 -22.88
C VAL A 124 -12.18 -8.79 -23.76
N PHE A 125 -13.34 -9.10 -23.16
CA PHE A 125 -14.47 -9.63 -23.91
C PHE A 125 -15.15 -8.57 -24.77
N GLY A 126 -15.13 -7.30 -24.36
CA GLY A 126 -15.67 -6.21 -25.17
C GLY A 126 -14.90 -5.97 -26.46
N SER A 127 -13.62 -6.36 -26.51
CA SER A 127 -12.82 -6.30 -27.75
C SER A 127 -13.25 -7.34 -28.79
N PHE A 128 -13.93 -8.42 -28.37
CA PHE A 128 -14.35 -9.51 -29.26
C PHE A 128 -15.88 -9.59 -29.46
N LEU A 129 -16.67 -9.30 -28.42
CA LEU A 129 -18.13 -9.38 -28.42
C LEU A 129 -18.73 -8.10 -27.79
N ALA A 130 -19.30 -7.23 -28.63
CA ALA A 130 -19.95 -6.00 -28.18
C ALA A 130 -21.08 -6.21 -27.13
N PRO A 131 -21.92 -7.27 -27.19
CA PRO A 131 -22.93 -7.51 -26.15
C PRO A 131 -22.33 -7.94 -24.81
N ALA A 132 -21.21 -8.67 -24.82
CA ALA A 132 -20.54 -9.13 -23.60
C ALA A 132 -19.94 -7.97 -22.81
N PHE A 133 -19.48 -6.93 -23.51
CA PHE A 133 -19.04 -5.68 -22.88
C PHE A 133 -20.11 -5.11 -21.93
N ASN A 134 -21.36 -4.97 -22.40
CA ASN A 134 -22.43 -4.35 -21.62
C ASN A 134 -22.72 -5.13 -20.32
N VAL A 135 -22.68 -6.47 -20.37
CA VAL A 135 -22.92 -7.31 -19.19
C VAL A 135 -21.81 -7.09 -18.15
N PHE A 136 -20.54 -7.22 -18.55
CA PHE A 136 -19.42 -7.07 -17.62
C PHE A 136 -19.23 -5.61 -17.16
N ALA A 137 -19.48 -4.63 -18.02
CA ALA A 137 -19.43 -3.21 -17.66
C ALA A 137 -20.53 -2.85 -16.65
N TRP A 138 -21.75 -3.37 -16.83
CA TRP A 138 -22.82 -3.17 -15.85
C TRP A 138 -22.51 -3.85 -14.51
N LEU A 139 -21.95 -5.06 -14.54
CA LEU A 139 -21.48 -5.72 -13.32
C LEU A 139 -20.35 -4.94 -12.66
N ALA A 140 -19.40 -4.40 -13.42
CA ALA A 140 -18.27 -3.62 -12.91
C ALA A 140 -18.74 -2.30 -12.30
N TYR A 141 -19.84 -1.74 -12.80
CA TYR A 141 -20.41 -0.50 -12.30
C TYR A 141 -20.80 -0.59 -10.82
N LEU A 142 -21.33 -1.72 -10.35
CA LEU A 142 -21.73 -1.91 -8.95
C LEU A 142 -20.58 -1.68 -7.94
N PRO A 143 -19.45 -2.41 -8.01
CA PRO A 143 -18.33 -2.19 -7.10
C PRO A 143 -17.67 -0.82 -7.34
N LEU A 144 -17.55 -0.35 -8.59
CA LEU A 144 -16.99 0.98 -8.89
C LEU A 144 -17.84 2.11 -8.28
N TYR A 145 -19.16 1.99 -8.37
CA TYR A 145 -20.09 2.94 -7.77
C TYR A 145 -19.93 2.96 -6.25
N TYR A 146 -19.85 1.78 -5.62
CA TYR A 146 -19.59 1.67 -4.18
C TYR A 146 -18.27 2.33 -3.78
N GLU A 147 -17.18 2.08 -4.51
CA GLU A 147 -15.87 2.69 -4.24
C GLU A 147 -15.94 4.23 -4.33
N ILE A 148 -16.48 4.77 -5.43
CA ILE A 148 -16.56 6.21 -5.66
C ILE A 148 -17.46 6.88 -4.62
N GLU A 149 -18.62 6.30 -4.35
CA GLU A 149 -19.60 6.88 -3.43
C GLU A 149 -19.06 6.87 -1.99
N THR A 150 -18.38 5.79 -1.60
CA THR A 150 -17.68 5.71 -0.32
C THR A 150 -16.63 6.81 -0.21
N ILE A 151 -15.83 7.04 -1.26
CA ILE A 151 -14.82 8.11 -1.26
C ILE A 151 -15.48 9.49 -1.15
N LYS A 152 -16.57 9.74 -1.88
CA LYS A 152 -17.29 11.03 -1.83
C LYS A 152 -17.80 11.32 -0.42
N TYR A 153 -18.54 10.38 0.18
CA TYR A 153 -19.03 10.51 1.55
C TYR A 153 -17.90 10.76 2.54
N LEU A 154 -16.79 10.06 2.38
CA LEU A 154 -15.62 10.20 3.24
C LEU A 154 -14.86 11.53 3.04
N SER A 155 -14.92 12.10 1.83
CA SER A 155 -14.26 13.35 1.47
C SER A 155 -15.02 14.61 1.90
N GLU A 156 -16.33 14.50 2.14
CA GLU A 156 -17.18 15.62 2.59
C GLU A 156 -16.86 16.08 4.02
N PHE A 157 -16.20 15.24 4.81
CA PHE A 157 -15.80 15.61 6.18
C PHE A 157 -14.72 16.70 6.16
N SER A 158 -14.91 17.77 6.94
CA SER A 158 -13.97 18.90 7.04
C SER A 158 -12.58 18.52 7.59
N TRP A 159 -12.46 17.38 8.28
CA TRP A 159 -11.17 16.83 8.73
C TRP A 159 -10.56 15.81 7.75
N ALA A 160 -11.17 15.63 6.58
CA ALA A 160 -10.77 14.58 5.65
C ALA A 160 -9.35 14.78 5.12
N SER A 161 -8.97 16.04 4.90
CA SER A 161 -7.62 16.42 4.55
C SER A 161 -7.16 17.58 5.43
N LYS A 162 -5.93 17.47 5.95
CA LYS A 162 -5.22 18.61 6.53
C LYS A 162 -4.10 19.01 5.60
N THR A 163 -4.09 20.28 5.20
CA THR A 163 -2.96 20.89 4.51
C THR A 163 -1.84 21.11 5.52
N VAL A 164 -0.66 20.63 5.18
CA VAL A 164 0.54 20.78 6.02
C VAL A 164 1.44 21.80 5.33
N THR A 165 1.61 22.95 5.98
CA THR A 165 2.46 24.02 5.48
C THR A 165 3.94 23.61 5.59
N SER A 166 4.59 23.47 4.42
CA SER A 166 6.04 23.32 4.25
C SER A 166 6.72 22.22 5.09
N PHE A 167 6.55 20.96 4.68
CA PHE A 167 7.41 19.87 5.17
C PHE A 167 8.78 19.94 4.48
N GLY A 168 9.78 20.51 5.15
CA GLY A 168 11.15 20.61 4.63
C GLY A 168 11.85 19.24 4.57
N ILE A 169 12.89 19.13 3.73
CA ILE A 169 13.71 17.91 3.59
C ILE A 169 14.32 17.49 4.95
N SER A 170 14.68 18.44 5.80
CA SER A 170 15.17 18.18 7.16
C SER A 170 14.14 17.45 8.03
N ALA A 171 12.85 17.76 7.90
CA ALA A 171 11.77 17.10 8.62
C ALA A 171 11.53 15.68 8.10
N VAL A 172 11.72 15.45 6.80
CA VAL A 172 11.66 14.10 6.21
C VAL A 172 12.80 13.23 6.74
N VAL A 173 14.03 13.76 6.75
CA VAL A 173 15.21 13.05 7.25
C VAL A 173 15.08 12.72 8.74
N SER A 174 14.66 13.69 9.56
CA SER A 174 14.46 13.45 11.00
C SER A 174 13.39 12.39 11.27
N TYR A 175 12.28 12.41 10.51
CA TYR A 175 11.24 11.40 10.61
C TYR A 175 11.78 10.00 10.31
N TYR A 176 12.54 9.83 9.23
CA TYR A 176 13.13 8.53 8.90
C TYR A 176 14.15 8.04 9.92
N ILE A 177 14.96 8.94 10.51
CA ILE A 177 15.90 8.58 11.59
C ILE A 177 15.14 8.05 12.81
N ILE A 178 14.06 8.74 13.22
CA ILE A 178 13.22 8.32 14.35
C ILE A 178 12.58 6.97 14.06
N LEU A 179 12.00 6.82 12.87
CA LEU A 179 11.34 5.59 12.44
C LEU A 179 12.33 4.41 12.43
N TRP A 180 13.53 4.60 11.86
CA TRP A 180 14.55 3.55 11.82
C TRP A 180 15.03 3.15 13.21
N THR A 181 15.23 4.14 14.09
CA THR A 181 15.59 3.90 15.51
C THR A 181 14.50 3.09 16.22
N PHE A 182 13.23 3.46 16.00
CA PHE A 182 12.08 2.75 16.57
C PHE A 182 12.01 1.29 16.10
N ILE A 183 12.19 1.05 14.80
CA ILE A 183 12.25 -0.31 14.24
C ILE A 183 13.41 -1.10 14.83
N PHE A 184 14.60 -0.49 14.97
CA PHE A 184 15.77 -1.15 15.55
C PHE A 184 15.52 -1.59 16.99
N PHE A 185 14.93 -0.71 17.82
CA PHE A 185 14.56 -1.05 19.21
C PHE A 185 13.53 -2.17 19.28
N ILE A 186 12.51 -2.10 18.43
CA ILE A 186 11.46 -3.12 18.36
C ILE A 186 12.02 -4.47 17.92
N ARG A 187 12.84 -4.51 16.86
CA ARG A 187 13.48 -5.74 16.39
C ARG A 187 14.37 -6.33 17.47
N LYS A 188 15.18 -5.50 18.15
CA LYS A 188 16.03 -5.97 19.27
C LYS A 188 15.21 -6.60 20.39
N LYS A 189 14.02 -6.07 20.68
CA LYS A 189 13.12 -6.58 21.73
C LYS A 189 12.31 -7.84 21.32
N PHE A 190 12.02 -8.02 20.01
CA PHE A 190 11.13 -9.09 19.52
C PHE A 190 11.81 -10.22 18.71
N LEU A 191 13.02 -10.04 18.16
CA LEU A 191 13.76 -11.06 17.40
C LEU A 191 14.83 -11.79 18.22
N PHE A 192 15.37 -11.19 19.29
CA PHE A 192 16.41 -11.82 20.16
C PHE A 192 15.84 -12.67 21.31
N ARG A 193 14.61 -13.17 21.20
CA ARG A 193 13.99 -14.03 22.23
C ARG A 193 13.82 -15.49 21.80
N TYR A 194 14.58 -15.91 20.80
CA TYR A 194 14.79 -17.31 20.41
C TYR A 194 16.27 -17.54 20.14
#